data_AF-A0A7H8Q0J5-F1
#
_entry.id   AF-A0A7H8Q0J5-F1
#
_cell.length_a   1.000
_cell.length_b   1.000
_cell.length_c   1.000
_cell.angle_alpha   90.00
_cell.angle_beta   90.00
_cell.angle_gamma   90.00
#
_symmetry.space_group_name_H-M   'P 1'
#
loop_
_entity.id
_entity.type
_entity.pdbx_description
1 polymer ?
#
loop_
_entity_poly.entity_id
_entity_poly.type
_entity_poly.pdbx_seq_one_letter_code
_entity_poly.pdbx_strand_id
1 'polypeptide(L)'
;MPKSIIRRWLPTPEQVRANSGLKILGTLLHDPNLFHLNRHSVSVAFAVGIFTSFLPLPGQMLIAAVLALWFRCNLPLSMALVWISNPITMPAIFYSTYKLGAWMLGTPHMPFRIELSWEWLTEEVGRIWLPLFSGSLLCGIFFAAVAYFAMQAIWRWHVVKRWKARLAQRKAQLSETN
;
A
#
# COMPACT_ATOMS: atom_id res chain seq x y z
N MET A 1 5.17 -28.97 13.65
CA MET A 1 4.24 -28.40 12.65
C MET A 1 3.08 -27.70 13.39
N PRO A 2 3.01 -26.36 13.44
CA PRO A 2 2.13 -25.63 14.37
C PRO A 2 0.70 -25.48 13.85
N LYS A 3 0.06 -26.59 13.44
CA LYS A 3 -1.33 -26.59 12.95
C LYS A 3 -2.36 -26.50 14.09
N SER A 4 -1.98 -26.81 15.33
CA SER A 4 -2.89 -26.87 16.49
C SER A 4 -3.15 -25.51 17.15
N ILE A 5 -2.16 -24.61 17.17
CA ILE A 5 -2.30 -23.29 17.80
C ILE A 5 -3.20 -22.38 16.97
N ILE A 6 -3.07 -22.44 15.64
CA ILE A 6 -3.86 -21.64 14.69
C ILE A 6 -5.36 -21.98 14.79
N ARG A 7 -5.72 -23.25 14.98
CA ARG A 7 -7.12 -23.67 15.13
C ARG A 7 -7.79 -23.17 16.40
N ARG A 8 -7.03 -22.87 17.46
CA ARG A 8 -7.58 -22.45 18.75
C ARG A 8 -8.07 -21.00 18.77
N TRP A 9 -7.56 -20.18 17.84
CA TRP A 9 -7.90 -18.76 17.72
C TRP A 9 -8.81 -18.44 16.52
N LEU A 10 -9.12 -19.42 15.68
CA LEU A 10 -10.03 -19.24 14.56
C LEU A 10 -11.48 -19.30 15.07
N PRO A 11 -12.29 -18.24 14.87
CA PRO A 11 -13.69 -18.24 15.28
C PRO A 11 -14.46 -19.33 14.53
N THR A 12 -15.38 -19.98 15.23
CA THR A 12 -16.21 -21.05 14.64
C THR A 12 -17.22 -20.47 13.64
N PRO A 13 -17.66 -21.24 12.62
CA PRO A 13 -18.61 -20.77 11.60
C PRO A 13 -19.91 -20.18 12.17
N GLU A 14 -20.33 -20.63 13.35
CA GLU A 14 -21.50 -20.13 14.06
C GLU A 14 -21.27 -18.74 14.68
N GLN A 15 -20.08 -18.48 15.23
CA GLN A 15 -19.67 -17.16 15.75
C GLN A 15 -19.51 -16.14 14.62
N VAL A 16 -19.10 -16.59 13.43
CA VAL A 16 -19.02 -15.76 12.22
C VAL A 16 -20.41 -15.31 11.75
N ARG A 17 -21.43 -16.15 11.92
CA ARG A 17 -22.83 -15.82 11.59
C ARG A 17 -23.50 -14.91 12.63
N ALA A 18 -23.04 -14.90 13.87
CA ALA A 18 -23.61 -14.09 14.95
C ALA A 18 -23.19 -12.61 14.89
N ASN A 19 -22.00 -12.31 14.35
CA ASN A 19 -21.46 -10.95 14.26
C ASN A 19 -21.52 -10.42 12.82
N SER A 20 -22.18 -9.28 12.61
CA SER A 20 -22.29 -8.61 11.30
C SER A 20 -20.92 -8.29 10.69
N GLY A 21 -19.94 -7.86 11.50
CA GLY A 21 -18.56 -7.65 11.05
C GLY A 21 -17.84 -8.92 10.59
N LEU A 22 -18.14 -10.07 11.21
CA LEU A 22 -17.55 -11.36 10.82
C LEU A 22 -18.21 -11.94 9.57
N LYS A 23 -19.50 -11.66 9.31
CA LYS A 23 -20.14 -12.00 8.02
C LYS A 23 -19.46 -11.31 6.84
N ILE A 24 -19.16 -10.02 6.98
CA ILE A 24 -18.41 -9.24 5.97
C ILE A 24 -17.04 -9.88 5.74
N LEU A 25 -16.33 -10.25 6.82
CA LEU A 25 -15.07 -10.98 6.75
C LEU A 25 -15.21 -12.33 6.04
N GLY A 26 -16.30 -13.07 6.31
CA GLY A 26 -16.63 -14.34 5.67
C GLY A 26 -16.87 -14.21 4.17
N THR A 27 -17.64 -13.20 3.74
CA THR A 27 -17.81 -12.89 2.31
C THR A 27 -16.51 -12.41 1.64
N LEU A 28 -15.67 -11.68 2.38
CA LEU A 28 -14.37 -11.22 1.90
C LEU A 28 -13.37 -12.36 1.73
N LEU A 29 -13.38 -13.35 2.62
CA LEU A 29 -12.52 -14.54 2.53
C LEU A 29 -12.80 -15.38 1.27
N HIS A 30 -13.96 -15.21 0.62
CA HIS A 30 -14.27 -15.89 -0.64
C HIS A 30 -13.58 -15.30 -1.86
N ASP A 31 -13.08 -14.05 -1.83
CA ASP A 31 -12.31 -13.49 -2.95
C ASP A 31 -10.85 -13.97 -2.85
N PRO A 32 -10.40 -14.87 -3.75
CA PRO A 32 -9.05 -15.39 -3.67
C PRO A 32 -8.00 -14.29 -3.86
N ASN A 33 -8.28 -13.18 -4.54
CA ASN A 33 -7.29 -12.13 -4.79
C ASN A 33 -6.90 -11.37 -3.52
N LEU A 34 -7.78 -11.31 -2.52
CA LEU A 34 -7.51 -10.58 -1.27
C LEU A 34 -6.39 -11.21 -0.45
N PHE A 35 -6.20 -12.53 -0.56
CA PHE A 35 -5.21 -13.27 0.23
C PHE A 35 -4.17 -14.00 -0.61
N HIS A 36 -4.43 -14.27 -1.90
CA HIS A 36 -3.45 -14.89 -2.78
C HIS A 36 -2.56 -13.87 -3.48
N LEU A 37 -1.32 -14.28 -3.75
CA LEU A 37 -0.33 -13.50 -4.47
C LEU A 37 -0.34 -13.87 -5.95
N ASN A 38 -1.08 -13.11 -6.75
CA ASN A 38 -1.00 -13.17 -8.21
C ASN A 38 -0.52 -11.83 -8.78
N ARG A 39 -0.03 -11.84 -10.02
CA ARG A 39 0.57 -10.66 -10.67
C ARG A 39 -0.29 -9.40 -10.56
N HIS A 40 -1.57 -9.52 -10.90
CA HIS A 40 -2.48 -8.38 -10.94
C HIS A 40 -2.75 -7.87 -9.51
N SER A 41 -3.18 -8.75 -8.62
CA SER A 41 -3.49 -8.44 -7.22
C SER A 41 -2.30 -7.81 -6.50
N VAL A 42 -1.09 -8.35 -6.68
CA VAL A 42 0.13 -7.79 -6.07
C VAL A 42 0.44 -6.41 -6.64
N SER A 43 0.40 -6.22 -7.96
CA SER A 43 0.73 -4.93 -8.58
C SER A 43 -0.23 -3.83 -8.11
N VAL A 44 -1.53 -4.12 -8.04
CA VAL A 44 -2.54 -3.18 -7.55
C VAL A 44 -2.40 -2.92 -6.05
N ALA A 45 -2.10 -3.95 -5.25
CA ALA A 45 -1.83 -3.78 -3.82
C ALA A 45 -0.63 -2.86 -3.56
N PHE A 46 0.41 -2.95 -4.39
CA PHE A 46 1.54 -2.03 -4.35
C PHE A 46 1.14 -0.59 -4.64
N ALA A 47 0.32 -0.37 -5.67
CA ALA A 47 -0.20 0.96 -5.99
C ALA A 47 -1.04 1.53 -4.84
N VAL A 48 -2.00 0.76 -4.32
CA VAL A 48 -2.89 1.16 -3.22
C VAL A 48 -2.11 1.48 -1.95
N GLY A 49 -1.23 0.56 -1.52
CA GLY A 49 -0.47 0.71 -0.29
C GLY A 49 0.52 1.87 -0.33
N ILE A 50 1.19 2.08 -1.48
CA ILE A 50 2.10 3.22 -1.65
C ILE A 50 1.34 4.51 -1.79
N PHE A 51 0.23 4.56 -2.53
CA PHE A 51 -0.61 5.77 -2.58
C PHE A 51 -1.05 6.21 -1.18
N THR A 52 -1.54 5.26 -0.39
CA THR A 52 -2.06 5.52 0.95
C THR A 52 -0.98 5.90 1.97
N SER A 53 0.25 5.41 1.85
CA SER A 53 1.36 5.82 2.73
C SER A 53 1.75 7.30 2.57
N PHE A 54 1.47 7.90 1.41
CA PHE A 54 1.70 9.34 1.20
C PHE A 54 0.58 10.23 1.73
N LEU A 55 -0.60 9.69 2.04
CA LEU A 55 -1.72 10.48 2.56
C LEU A 55 -1.43 10.92 4.01
N PRO A 56 -1.37 12.23 4.31
CA PRO A 56 -1.06 12.75 5.63
C PRO A 56 -2.32 12.75 6.51
N LEU A 57 -2.91 11.58 6.70
CA LEU A 57 -4.14 11.35 7.44
C LEU A 57 -3.95 10.25 8.48
N PRO A 58 -4.55 10.35 9.67
CA PRO A 58 -4.66 9.20 10.56
C PRO A 58 -5.52 8.10 9.91
N GLY A 59 -5.30 6.86 10.30
CA GLY A 59 -6.12 5.73 9.80
C GLY A 59 -5.75 5.25 8.40
N GLN A 60 -4.54 5.51 7.90
CA GLN A 60 -4.06 5.05 6.59
C GLN A 60 -4.29 3.53 6.36
N MET A 61 -4.14 2.71 7.40
CA MET A 61 -4.42 1.26 7.30
C MET A 61 -5.87 0.94 6.96
N LEU A 62 -6.83 1.68 7.53
CA LEU A 62 -8.24 1.49 7.23
C LEU A 62 -8.55 1.93 5.79
N ILE A 63 -7.97 3.05 5.36
CA ILE A 63 -8.09 3.54 3.98
C ILE A 63 -7.51 2.51 3.01
N ALA A 64 -6.30 2.00 3.27
CA ALA A 64 -5.66 0.97 2.46
C ALA A 64 -6.48 -0.32 2.42
N ALA A 65 -7.09 -0.71 3.54
CA ALA A 65 -7.98 -1.86 3.59
C ALA A 65 -9.21 -1.65 2.70
N VAL A 66 -9.93 -0.54 2.86
CA VAL A 66 -11.12 -0.21 2.05
C VAL A 66 -10.78 -0.16 0.55
N LEU A 67 -9.68 0.50 0.18
CA LEU A 67 -9.23 0.55 -1.21
C LEU A 67 -8.85 -0.84 -1.73
N ALA A 68 -8.19 -1.67 -0.92
CA ALA A 68 -7.86 -3.03 -1.32
C ALA A 68 -9.11 -3.89 -1.56
N LEU A 69 -10.18 -3.69 -0.77
CA LEU A 69 -11.46 -4.33 -1.00
C LEU A 69 -12.12 -3.83 -2.28
N TRP A 70 -12.11 -2.51 -2.51
CA TRP A 70 -12.69 -1.91 -3.71
C TRP A 70 -11.99 -2.40 -4.98
N PHE A 71 -10.66 -2.37 -4.99
CA PHE A 71 -9.86 -2.83 -6.13
C PHE A 71 -9.65 -4.35 -6.18
N ARG A 72 -10.20 -5.09 -5.20
CA ARG A 72 -10.07 -6.56 -5.07
C ARG A 72 -8.62 -7.04 -5.19
N CYS A 73 -7.72 -6.37 -4.47
CA CYS A 73 -6.29 -6.66 -4.47
C CYS A 73 -5.82 -7.17 -3.11
N ASN A 74 -4.57 -7.60 -3.00
CA ASN A 74 -4.07 -8.27 -1.81
C ASN A 74 -4.16 -7.35 -0.58
N LEU A 75 -5.07 -7.69 0.33
CA LEU A 75 -5.44 -6.88 1.48
C LEU A 75 -4.28 -6.76 2.49
N PRO A 76 -3.67 -7.87 2.96
CA PRO A 76 -2.55 -7.80 3.89
C PRO A 76 -1.37 -7.00 3.33
N LEU A 77 -1.05 -7.19 2.05
CA LEU A 77 0.06 -6.49 1.40
C LEU A 77 -0.22 -4.98 1.30
N SER A 78 -1.43 -4.59 0.91
CA SER A 78 -1.81 -3.17 0.82
C SER A 78 -1.67 -2.46 2.18
N MET A 79 -2.11 -3.11 3.26
CA MET A 79 -1.99 -2.59 4.62
C MET A 79 -0.53 -2.56 5.10
N ALA A 80 0.27 -3.56 4.77
CA ALA A 80 1.68 -3.61 5.15
C ALA A 80 2.50 -2.48 4.52
N LEU A 81 2.21 -2.13 3.27
CA LEU A 81 2.92 -1.07 2.54
C LEU A 81 2.67 0.33 3.09
N VAL A 82 1.56 0.54 3.82
CA VAL A 82 1.32 1.80 4.55
C VAL A 82 2.46 2.11 5.53
N TRP A 83 3.12 1.09 6.10
CA TRP A 83 4.24 1.27 7.03
C TRP A 83 5.52 1.82 6.39
N ILE A 84 5.51 2.11 5.08
CA ILE A 84 6.52 2.95 4.44
C ILE A 84 6.57 4.32 5.12
N SER A 85 5.44 4.88 5.55
CA SER A 85 5.34 6.13 6.32
C SER A 85 5.25 5.88 7.83
N ASN A 86 6.21 5.13 8.37
CA ASN A 86 6.33 4.89 9.82
C ASN A 86 6.92 6.11 10.56
N PRO A 87 6.91 6.17 11.91
CA PRO A 87 7.37 7.36 12.66
C PRO A 87 8.78 7.87 12.32
N ILE A 88 9.66 7.01 11.81
CA ILE A 88 11.03 7.37 11.43
C ILE A 88 11.05 8.02 10.03
N THR A 89 10.31 7.47 9.07
CA THR A 89 10.32 7.93 7.68
C THR A 89 9.30 9.03 7.39
N MET A 90 8.20 9.06 8.15
CA MET A 90 7.09 10.00 7.97
C MET A 90 7.53 11.46 8.00
N PRO A 91 8.40 11.93 8.93
CA PRO A 91 8.87 13.32 8.91
C PRO A 91 9.58 13.69 7.61
N ALA A 92 10.44 12.80 7.10
CA ALA A 92 11.16 13.04 5.85
C ALA A 92 10.22 13.05 4.63
N ILE A 93 9.27 12.11 4.58
CA ILE A 93 8.27 12.03 3.50
C ILE A 93 7.41 13.28 3.49
N PHE A 94 6.77 13.62 4.61
CA PHE A 94 5.82 14.74 4.69
C PHE A 94 6.48 16.11 4.59
N TYR A 95 7.71 16.25 5.08
CA TYR A 95 8.47 17.47 4.83
C TYR A 95 8.79 17.65 3.34
N SER A 96 9.13 16.56 2.65
CA SER A 96 9.42 16.60 1.20
C SER A 96 8.17 16.88 0.39
N THR A 97 7.04 16.25 0.72
CA THR A 97 5.77 16.51 0.03
C THR A 97 5.25 17.91 0.32
N TYR A 98 5.39 18.41 1.55
CA TYR A 98 5.09 19.80 1.87
C TYR A 98 5.91 20.77 1.02
N LYS A 99 7.24 20.60 0.93
CA LYS A 99 8.08 21.46 0.07
C LYS A 99 7.63 21.44 -1.38
N LEU A 100 7.34 20.26 -1.91
CA LEU A 100 6.87 20.10 -3.28
C LEU A 100 5.55 20.84 -3.49
N GLY A 101 4.58 20.63 -2.60
CA GLY A 101 3.29 21.32 -2.69
C GLY A 101 3.40 22.83 -2.49
N ALA A 102 4.28 23.28 -1.59
CA ALA A 102 4.53 24.70 -1.34
C ALA A 102 5.13 25.38 -2.58
N TRP A 103 6.07 24.69 -3.23
CA TRP A 103 6.63 25.12 -4.50
C TRP A 103 5.58 25.17 -5.62
N MET A 104 4.74 24.14 -5.74
CA MET A 104 3.66 24.09 -6.74
C MET A 104 2.62 25.20 -6.57
N LEU A 105 2.29 25.53 -5.32
CA LEU A 105 1.28 26.53 -4.98
C LEU A 105 1.85 27.96 -4.86
N GLY A 106 3.16 28.13 -5.02
CA GLY A 106 3.83 29.43 -4.88
C GLY A 106 3.70 30.03 -3.48
N THR A 107 3.54 29.20 -2.44
CA THR A 107 3.39 29.71 -1.07
C THR A 107 4.72 30.28 -0.56
N PRO A 108 4.75 31.53 -0.06
CA PRO A 108 5.98 32.14 0.43
C PRO A 108 6.53 31.39 1.65
N HIS A 109 7.85 31.23 1.70
CA HIS A 109 8.55 30.69 2.87
C HIS A 109 8.40 31.67 4.04
N MET A 110 7.47 31.43 4.97
CA MET A 110 7.35 32.21 6.20
C MET A 110 8.09 31.53 7.36
N PRO A 111 8.69 32.34 8.26
CA PRO A 111 9.24 31.82 9.50
C PRO A 111 8.12 31.17 10.32
N PHE A 112 8.36 29.93 10.77
CA PHE A 112 7.44 29.19 11.62
C PHE A 112 7.31 29.91 12.97
N ARG A 113 6.32 30.82 13.09
CA ARG A 113 5.95 31.46 14.36
C ARG A 113 4.82 30.65 14.96
N ILE A 114 5.09 30.01 16.10
CA ILE A 114 4.06 29.31 16.88
C ILE A 114 3.40 30.34 17.78
N GLU A 115 2.15 30.71 17.47
CA GLU A 115 1.31 31.45 18.40
C GLU A 115 0.19 30.52 18.88
N LEU A 116 0.13 30.24 20.18
CA LEU A 116 -0.86 29.30 20.71
C LEU A 116 -2.24 29.97 20.84
N SER A 117 -2.86 30.33 19.70
CA SER A 117 -4.23 30.84 19.62
C SER A 117 -5.10 29.96 18.73
N TRP A 118 -6.42 29.97 18.97
CA TRP A 118 -7.37 29.21 18.16
C TRP A 118 -7.45 29.74 16.72
N GLU A 119 -7.33 31.06 16.55
CA GLU A 119 -7.25 31.70 15.23
C GLU A 119 -5.99 31.28 14.47
N TRP A 120 -4.83 31.32 15.12
CA TRP A 120 -3.57 30.88 14.53
C TRP A 120 -3.62 29.41 14.13
N LEU A 121 -4.20 28.56 14.98
CA LEU A 121 -4.32 27.13 14.68
C LEU A 121 -5.17 26.89 13.42
N THR A 122 -6.30 27.57 13.25
CA THR A 122 -7.16 27.37 12.08
C THR A 122 -6.56 27.95 10.79
N GLU A 123 -5.90 29.11 10.85
CA GLU A 123 -5.21 29.71 9.69
C GLU A 123 -3.96 28.93 9.27
N GLU A 124 -3.11 28.54 10.23
CA GLU A 124 -1.87 27.81 9.93
C GLU A 124 -2.15 26.35 9.54
N VAL A 125 -3.21 25.73 10.06
CA VAL A 125 -3.68 24.42 9.59
C VAL A 125 -4.04 24.50 8.11
N GLY A 126 -4.82 25.49 7.65
CA GLY A 126 -5.11 25.65 6.22
C GLY A 126 -3.86 25.86 5.36
N ARG A 127 -2.92 26.68 5.84
CA ARG A 127 -1.67 27.03 5.14
C ARG A 127 -0.65 25.90 5.06
N ILE A 128 -0.59 25.02 6.06
CA ILE A 128 0.33 23.87 6.07
C ILE A 128 -0.31 22.67 5.39
N TRP A 129 -1.59 22.43 5.65
CA TRP A 129 -2.29 21.26 5.15
C TRP A 129 -2.49 21.34 3.64
N LEU A 130 -2.84 22.49 3.07
CA LEU A 130 -3.09 22.57 1.62
C LEU A 130 -1.84 22.21 0.79
N PRO A 131 -0.65 22.80 1.02
CA PRO A 131 0.59 22.37 0.36
C PRO A 131 0.95 20.92 0.67
N LEU A 132 0.86 20.51 1.94
CA LEU A 132 1.19 19.14 2.35
C LEU A 132 0.32 18.11 1.60
N PHE A 133 -1.00 18.28 1.59
CA PHE A 133 -1.93 17.41 0.86
C PHE A 133 -1.69 17.43 -0.65
N SER A 134 -1.48 18.61 -1.22
CA SER A 134 -1.27 18.76 -2.66
C SER A 134 -0.01 18.02 -3.12
N GLY A 135 1.11 18.22 -2.42
CA GLY A 135 2.34 17.52 -2.73
C GLY A 135 2.27 16.03 -2.39
N SER A 136 1.58 15.65 -1.31
CA SER A 136 1.38 14.24 -0.95
C SER A 136 0.52 13.51 -1.98
N LEU A 137 -0.53 14.14 -2.50
CA LEU A 137 -1.39 13.56 -3.53
C LEU A 137 -0.62 13.35 -4.83
N LEU A 138 0.16 14.35 -5.26
CA LEU A 138 0.99 14.25 -6.46
C LEU A 138 2.04 13.14 -6.31
N CYS A 139 2.81 13.15 -5.23
CA CYS A 139 3.81 12.11 -4.96
C CYS A 139 3.15 10.74 -4.83
N GLY A 140 2.03 10.63 -4.11
CA GLY A 140 1.30 9.38 -3.92
C GLY A 140 0.86 8.79 -5.26
N ILE A 141 0.27 9.58 -6.15
CA ILE A 141 -0.13 9.13 -7.49
C ILE A 141 1.09 8.69 -8.30
N PHE A 142 2.15 9.50 -8.31
CA PHE A 142 3.38 9.20 -9.03
C PHE A 142 4.03 7.90 -8.56
N PHE A 143 4.30 7.76 -7.26
CA PHE A 143 4.95 6.57 -6.70
C PHE A 143 4.05 5.34 -6.77
N ALA A 144 2.72 5.49 -6.66
CA ALA A 144 1.79 4.38 -6.88
C ALA A 144 1.83 3.87 -8.33
N ALA A 145 1.85 4.76 -9.32
CA ALA A 145 1.99 4.40 -10.72
C ALA A 145 3.34 3.71 -10.97
N VAL A 146 4.44 4.29 -10.48
CA VAL A 146 5.78 3.68 -10.58
C VAL A 146 5.80 2.29 -9.96
N ALA A 147 5.24 2.12 -8.75
CA ALA A 147 5.22 0.84 -8.07
C ALA A 147 4.40 -0.21 -8.83
N TYR A 148 3.24 0.18 -9.37
CA TYR A 148 2.41 -0.70 -10.19
C TYR A 148 3.19 -1.23 -11.39
N PHE A 149 3.80 -0.35 -12.18
CA PHE A 149 4.56 -0.73 -13.38
C PHE A 149 5.85 -1.47 -13.02
N ALA A 150 6.54 -1.08 -11.95
CA ALA A 150 7.72 -1.78 -11.45
C ALA A 150 7.38 -3.23 -11.08
N MET A 151 6.27 -3.46 -10.35
CA MET A 151 5.84 -4.82 -10.00
C MET A 151 5.48 -5.66 -11.22
N GLN A 152 4.84 -5.06 -12.23
CA GLN A 152 4.60 -5.75 -13.49
C GLN A 152 5.90 -6.13 -14.21
N ALA A 153 6.87 -5.22 -14.26
CA ALA A 153 8.17 -5.44 -14.89
C ALA A 153 8.97 -6.53 -14.16
N ILE A 154 9.03 -6.47 -12.82
CA ILE A 154 9.68 -7.48 -11.97
C ILE A 154 9.05 -8.84 -12.22
N TRP A 155 7.71 -8.93 -12.24
CA TRP A 155 7.02 -10.19 -12.50
C TRP A 155 7.36 -10.75 -13.88
N ARG A 156 7.28 -9.92 -14.93
CA ARG A 156 7.62 -10.32 -16.30
C ARG A 156 9.07 -10.81 -16.39
N TRP A 157 10.02 -10.09 -15.81
CA TRP A 157 11.42 -10.49 -15.78
C TRP A 157 11.61 -11.84 -15.10
N HIS A 158 10.96 -12.04 -13.94
CA HIS A 158 11.05 -13.28 -13.18
C HIS A 158 10.49 -14.48 -13.96
N VAL A 159 9.37 -14.30 -14.67
CA VAL A 159 8.75 -15.34 -15.53
C VAL A 159 9.66 -15.69 -16.71
N VAL A 160 10.17 -14.69 -17.44
CA VAL A 160 11.06 -14.91 -18.59
C VAL A 160 12.35 -15.61 -18.16
N LYS A 161 12.95 -15.19 -17.04
CA LYS A 161 14.16 -15.82 -16.48
C LYS A 161 13.90 -17.29 -16.15
N ARG A 162 12.79 -17.61 -15.47
CA ARG A 162 12.42 -19.00 -15.14
C ARG A 162 12.15 -19.83 -16.39
N TRP A 163 11.52 -19.27 -17.41
CA TRP A 163 11.25 -19.99 -18.66
C TRP A 163 12.55 -20.30 -19.42
N LYS A 164 13.47 -19.34 -19.54
CA LYS A 164 14.79 -19.57 -20.15
C LYS A 164 15.60 -20.63 -19.39
N ALA A 165 15.56 -20.61 -18.06
CA ALA A 165 16.23 -21.63 -17.24
C ALA A 165 15.68 -23.04 -17.50
N ARG A 166 14.34 -23.19 -17.62
CA ARG A 166 13.71 -24.47 -17.96
C ARG A 166 14.08 -24.97 -19.35
N LEU A 167 14.18 -24.08 -20.34
CA LEU A 167 14.62 -24.46 -21.68
C LEU A 167 16.08 -24.90 -21.71
N ALA A 168 16.96 -24.23 -20.97
CA ALA A 168 18.36 -24.62 -20.86
C ALA A 168 18.51 -26.01 -20.22
N GLN A 169 17.76 -26.30 -19.15
CA GLN A 169 17.74 -27.62 -18.50
C GLN A 169 17.26 -28.73 -19.45
N ARG A 170 16.20 -28.47 -20.23
CA ARG A 170 15.70 -29.44 -21.22
C ARG A 170 16.71 -29.72 -22.34
N LYS A 171 17.43 -28.70 -22.81
CA LYS A 171 18.49 -28.88 -23.82
C LYS A 171 19.66 -29.72 -23.29
N ALA A 172 20.07 -29.49 -22.04
CA ALA A 172 21.15 -30.26 -21.40
C ALA A 172 20.78 -31.75 -21.26
N GLN A 173 19.54 -32.06 -20.86
CA GLN A 173 19.08 -33.46 -20.76
C GLN A 173 19.06 -34.18 -22.11
N LEU A 174 18.65 -33.49 -23.19
CA LEU A 174 18.65 -34.03 -24.54
C LEU A 174 20.06 -34.28 -25.11
N SER A 175 21.06 -33.51 -24.68
CA SER A 175 22.46 -33.74 -25.05
C SER A 175 23.15 -34.87 -24.27
N GLU A 176 22.63 -35.25 -23.10
CA GLU A 176 23.15 -36.40 -22.34
C GLU A 176 22.55 -37.75 -22.78
N THR A 177 21.45 -37.72 -23.53
CA THR A 177 20.72 -38.92 -23.97
C THR A 177 21.11 -39.38 -25.40
N ASN A 178 21.82 -38.55 -26.16
CA ASN A 178 22.36 -38.85 -27.50
C ASN A 178 23.87 -39.05 -27.45
#